data_AF-A0A1H0TPA8-F1
#
_entry.id   AF-A0A1H0TPA8-F1
#
_cell.length_a   1.000
_cell.length_b   1.000
_cell.length_c   1.000
_cell.angle_alpha   90.00
_cell.angle_beta   90.00
_cell.angle_gamma   90.00
#
_symmetry.space_group_name_H-M   'P 1'
#
loop_
_entity.id
_entity.type
_entity.pdbx_description
1 polymer ?
#
loop_
_entity_poly.entity_id
_entity_poly.type
_entity_poly.pdbx_seq_one_letter_code
_entity_poly.pdbx_strand_id
1 'polypeptide(L)'
;MLFLSTDDAQFLRACGLLLLWSEGYVEPVTPPPTPLHVAAQQLLGLTLQERRVGANTWQEWFSGLGLAAAGEWQEIADWLVETGHLDPDQGMLFMGPEAERKYGGIHYRDLMAVFTADPQVVILHGREEIGSVDPMVLQRKVDGPRLLTLDGRAWQVNYVDWKRHRAYVEPSANAADSKWSSMPQPEGYALSDATRRVLLGATPAGVLLSKRALTKLDELRKEYSHRVLDGSTVLVREPNGRLRWWTWAGARANAVLVAGLLDVAPELLDESRAYNNWQIGLRGDTTTPALAEAMRQIVLLLKDEAPRLLPQVDDRALRTLKFAELLPALLAVSTLAERSSDHAGASAVAERPVASV
;
A
#
# COMPACT_ATOMS: atom_id res chain seq x y z
N MET A 1 -27.09 7.78 8.36
CA MET A 1 -25.75 8.42 8.32
C MET A 1 -25.78 9.51 7.25
N LEU A 2 -25.26 10.71 7.53
CA LEU A 2 -25.18 11.81 6.56
C LEU A 2 -23.72 12.00 6.15
N PHE A 3 -23.46 12.07 4.84
CA PHE A 3 -22.14 12.40 4.29
C PHE A 3 -22.16 13.83 3.76
N LEU A 4 -21.12 14.60 4.10
CA LEU A 4 -20.86 15.93 3.57
C LEU A 4 -19.45 15.89 2.95
N SER A 5 -19.37 16.13 1.66
CA SER A 5 -18.11 16.20 0.91
C SER A 5 -17.76 17.66 0.62
N THR A 6 -16.50 18.03 0.79
CA THR A 6 -16.01 19.40 0.55
C THR A 6 -15.43 19.59 -0.85
N ASP A 7 -15.14 18.50 -1.56
CA ASP A 7 -14.62 18.49 -2.92
C ASP A 7 -15.16 17.32 -3.74
N ASP A 8 -14.90 17.36 -5.04
CA ASP A 8 -15.42 16.40 -6.02
C ASP A 8 -14.84 14.99 -5.85
N ALA A 9 -13.58 14.86 -5.44
CA ALA A 9 -12.95 13.55 -5.25
C ALA A 9 -13.52 12.85 -4.00
N GLN A 10 -13.69 13.57 -2.90
CA GLN A 10 -14.36 13.08 -1.70
C GLN A 10 -15.83 12.75 -1.97
N PHE A 11 -16.50 13.54 -2.81
CA PHE A 11 -17.89 13.27 -3.21
C PHE A 11 -18.02 11.96 -3.98
N LEU A 12 -17.14 11.72 -4.97
CA LEU A 12 -17.09 10.47 -5.73
C LEU A 12 -16.77 9.28 -4.83
N ARG A 13 -15.79 9.44 -3.93
CA ARG A 13 -15.45 8.42 -2.92
C ARG A 13 -16.64 8.08 -2.03
N ALA A 14 -17.37 9.08 -1.55
CA ALA A 14 -18.58 8.86 -0.75
C ALA A 14 -19.66 8.13 -1.54
N CYS A 15 -19.85 8.46 -2.83
CA CYS A 15 -20.78 7.74 -3.69
C CYS A 15 -20.37 6.27 -3.90
N GLY A 16 -19.08 6.00 -4.11
CA GLY A 16 -18.55 4.63 -4.23
C GLY A 16 -18.73 3.83 -2.94
N LEU A 17 -18.44 4.45 -1.79
CA LEU A 17 -18.66 3.82 -0.47
C LEU A 17 -20.14 3.51 -0.22
N LEU A 18 -21.03 4.44 -0.55
CA LEU A 18 -22.47 4.28 -0.40
C LEU A 18 -23.03 3.22 -1.38
N LEU A 19 -22.41 3.08 -2.56
CA LEU A 19 -22.76 2.02 -3.50
C LEU A 19 -22.40 0.65 -2.91
N LEU A 20 -21.17 0.47 -2.43
CA LEU A 20 -20.75 -0.75 -1.74
C LEU A 20 -21.64 -1.07 -0.53
N TRP A 21 -21.96 -0.07 0.29
CA TRP A 21 -22.88 -0.24 1.41
C TRP A 21 -24.26 -0.73 0.95
N SER A 22 -24.81 -0.13 -0.12
CA SER A 22 -26.11 -0.56 -0.67
C SER A 22 -26.09 -1.97 -1.26
N GLU A 23 -24.91 -2.47 -1.62
CA GLU A 23 -24.67 -3.83 -2.12
C GLU A 23 -24.39 -4.84 -0.98
N GLY A 24 -24.38 -4.38 0.28
CA GLY A 24 -24.06 -5.21 1.44
C GLY A 24 -22.58 -5.62 1.52
N TYR A 25 -21.71 -4.92 0.79
CA TYR A 25 -20.27 -5.21 0.80
C TYR A 25 -19.64 -4.82 2.13
N VAL A 26 -18.82 -5.71 2.65
CA VAL A 26 -17.95 -5.50 3.80
C VAL A 26 -16.53 -5.88 3.36
N GLU A 27 -15.57 -5.01 3.64
CA GLU A 27 -14.16 -5.26 3.32
C GLU A 27 -13.70 -6.54 4.04
N PRO A 28 -13.12 -7.52 3.32
CA PRO A 28 -12.68 -8.76 3.93
C PRO A 28 -11.55 -8.50 4.93
N VAL A 29 -11.63 -9.15 6.09
CA VAL A 29 -10.55 -9.14 7.08
C VAL A 29 -9.54 -10.22 6.69
N THR A 30 -8.47 -9.83 6.02
CA THR A 30 -7.35 -10.72 5.69
C THR A 30 -6.17 -10.43 6.62
N PRO A 31 -5.45 -11.47 7.09
CA PRO A 31 -4.21 -11.24 7.81
C PRO A 31 -3.18 -10.58 6.87
N PRO A 32 -2.31 -9.69 7.39
CA PRO A 32 -1.22 -9.15 6.59
C PRO A 32 -0.38 -10.29 5.99
N PRO A 33 -0.02 -10.22 4.70
CA PRO A 33 0.79 -11.27 4.07
C PRO A 33 2.17 -11.32 4.72
N THR A 34 2.68 -12.54 4.84
CA THR A 34 4.09 -12.86 5.11
C THR A 34 4.72 -12.05 6.27
N PRO A 35 4.21 -12.21 7.50
CA PRO A 35 4.64 -11.43 8.65
C PRO A 35 5.99 -11.89 9.22
N LEU A 36 7.06 -11.92 8.41
CA LEU A 36 8.37 -12.47 8.79
C LEU A 36 8.97 -11.82 10.05
N HIS A 37 8.79 -10.50 10.19
CA HIS A 37 9.22 -9.76 11.38
C HIS A 37 8.53 -10.26 12.67
N VAL A 38 7.29 -10.74 12.57
CA VAL A 38 6.58 -11.42 13.66
C VAL A 38 7.15 -12.82 13.85
N ALA A 39 7.46 -13.55 12.79
CA ALA A 39 8.12 -14.86 12.88
C ALA A 39 9.43 -14.78 13.70
N ALA A 40 10.30 -13.81 13.36
CA ALA A 40 11.55 -13.56 14.09
C ALA A 40 11.30 -13.18 15.57
N GLN A 41 10.30 -12.33 15.83
CA GLN A 41 9.90 -11.98 17.20
C GLN A 41 9.37 -13.19 17.97
N GLN A 42 8.60 -14.07 17.34
CA GLN A 42 8.06 -15.28 17.98
C GLN A 42 9.17 -16.26 18.34
N LEU A 43 10.21 -16.40 17.52
CA LEU A 43 11.38 -17.23 17.84
C LEU A 43 12.15 -16.69 19.06
N LEU A 44 12.37 -15.37 19.14
CA LEU A 44 12.94 -14.76 20.35
C LEU A 44 12.02 -14.92 21.56
N GLY A 45 10.71 -14.75 21.38
CA GLY A 45 9.70 -14.93 22.43
C GLY A 45 9.67 -16.36 22.98
N LEU A 46 9.73 -17.36 22.11
CA LEU A 46 9.79 -18.78 22.49
C LEU A 46 11.09 -19.09 23.25
N THR A 47 12.23 -18.59 22.75
CA THR A 47 13.52 -18.73 23.43
C THR A 47 13.50 -18.10 24.82
N LEU A 48 12.85 -16.94 24.97
CA LEU A 48 12.67 -16.28 26.25
C LEU A 48 11.76 -17.09 27.19
N GLN A 49 10.67 -17.66 26.68
CA GLN A 49 9.72 -18.45 27.44
C GLN A 49 10.35 -19.75 27.97
N GLU A 50 10.95 -20.53 27.07
CA GLU A 50 11.54 -21.85 27.38
C GLU A 50 12.96 -21.75 27.95
N ARG A 51 13.52 -20.53 28.03
CA ARG A 51 14.92 -20.17 28.35
C ARG A 51 15.95 -20.66 27.35
N ARG A 52 15.64 -21.72 26.60
CA ARG A 52 16.39 -22.24 25.46
C ARG A 52 15.50 -23.11 24.59
N VAL A 53 15.82 -23.19 23.31
CA VAL A 53 15.11 -24.06 22.36
C VAL A 53 16.10 -24.93 21.58
N GLY A 54 15.70 -26.13 21.17
CA GLY A 54 16.56 -27.00 20.37
C GLY A 54 16.72 -26.45 18.95
N ALA A 55 17.95 -26.31 18.47
CA ALA A 55 18.28 -25.67 17.19
C ALA A 55 17.59 -26.30 15.96
N ASN A 56 17.19 -27.57 16.07
CA ASN A 56 16.53 -28.32 15.00
C ASN A 56 15.06 -28.65 15.29
N THR A 57 14.51 -28.28 16.45
CA THR A 57 13.15 -28.67 16.88
C THR A 57 12.24 -27.48 17.15
N TRP A 58 12.79 -26.25 17.25
CA TRP A 58 12.01 -25.06 17.54
C TRP A 58 10.93 -24.77 16.47
N GLN A 59 11.14 -25.18 15.22
CA GLN A 59 10.19 -25.00 14.11
C GLN A 59 8.85 -25.70 14.36
N GLU A 60 8.86 -26.82 15.11
CA GLU A 60 7.66 -27.60 15.42
C GLU A 60 6.62 -26.78 16.20
N TRP A 61 7.07 -25.80 17.00
CA TRP A 61 6.20 -24.91 17.78
C TRP A 61 5.37 -23.97 16.90
N PHE A 62 5.81 -23.70 15.68
CA PHE A 62 5.15 -22.76 14.76
C PHE A 62 4.43 -23.47 13.61
N SER A 63 4.41 -24.81 13.62
CA SER A 63 3.72 -25.61 12.61
C SER A 63 2.24 -25.23 12.52
N GLY A 64 1.78 -24.92 11.31
CA GLY A 64 0.39 -24.54 11.04
C GLY A 64 0.04 -23.05 11.24
N LEU A 65 0.94 -22.21 11.76
CA LEU A 65 0.68 -20.77 11.93
C LEU A 65 0.84 -19.95 10.65
N GLY A 66 1.58 -20.46 9.66
CA GLY A 66 1.77 -19.79 8.36
C GLY A 66 2.51 -18.44 8.42
N LEU A 67 3.37 -18.23 9.43
CA LEU A 67 4.10 -16.96 9.59
C LEU A 67 5.26 -16.78 8.58
N ALA A 68 5.87 -17.88 8.17
CA ALA A 68 6.98 -17.95 7.22
C ALA A 68 7.08 -19.37 6.63
N ALA A 69 7.65 -19.49 5.43
CA ALA A 69 8.03 -20.77 4.85
C ALA A 69 9.24 -21.38 5.57
N ALA A 70 9.49 -22.69 5.39
CA ALA A 70 10.58 -23.38 6.07
C ALA A 70 11.97 -22.78 5.77
N GLY A 71 12.22 -22.37 4.53
CA GLY A 71 13.46 -21.69 4.14
C GLY A 71 13.61 -20.32 4.81
N GLU A 72 12.55 -19.51 4.80
CA GLU A 72 12.54 -18.19 5.45
C GLU A 72 12.75 -18.29 6.96
N TRP A 73 12.14 -19.30 7.60
CA TRP A 73 12.38 -19.60 9.01
C TRP A 73 13.84 -19.87 9.30
N GLN A 74 14.51 -20.66 8.46
CA GLN A 74 15.93 -20.96 8.62
C GLN A 74 16.78 -19.70 8.43
N GLU A 75 16.53 -18.92 7.37
CA GLU A 75 17.24 -17.66 7.11
C GLU A 75 17.09 -16.66 8.28
N ILE A 76 15.90 -16.58 8.88
CA ILE A 76 15.65 -15.76 10.06
C ILE A 76 16.46 -16.26 11.26
N ALA A 77 16.46 -17.56 11.53
CA ALA A 77 17.20 -18.13 12.65
C ALA A 77 18.71 -17.92 12.52
N ASP A 78 19.25 -18.17 11.32
CA ASP A 78 20.67 -17.96 11.00
C ASP A 78 21.05 -16.49 11.18
N TRP A 79 20.20 -15.57 10.71
CA TRP A 79 20.39 -14.13 10.91
C TRP A 79 20.39 -13.73 12.38
N LEU A 80 19.47 -14.26 13.19
CA LEU A 80 19.41 -13.95 14.62
C LEU A 80 20.66 -14.44 15.36
N VAL A 81 21.22 -15.58 14.95
CA VAL A 81 22.51 -16.07 15.46
C VAL A 81 23.65 -15.17 15.01
N GLU A 82 23.75 -14.87 13.71
CA GLU A 82 24.81 -14.02 13.14
C GLU A 82 24.84 -12.63 13.79
N THR A 83 23.66 -12.06 14.04
CA THR A 83 23.52 -10.73 14.65
C THR A 83 23.53 -10.74 16.18
N GLY A 84 23.80 -11.89 16.81
CA GLY A 84 23.93 -12.03 18.26
C GLY A 84 22.64 -11.85 19.06
N HIS A 85 21.48 -11.90 18.39
CA HIS A 85 20.17 -11.92 19.05
C HIS A 85 19.86 -13.31 19.65
N LEU A 86 20.38 -14.36 19.03
CA LEU A 86 20.41 -15.72 19.57
C LEU A 86 21.87 -16.17 19.73
N ASP A 87 22.13 -16.98 20.74
CA ASP A 87 23.45 -17.58 20.97
C ASP A 87 23.35 -19.12 20.91
N PRO A 88 24.10 -19.80 20.02
CA PRO A 88 24.07 -21.25 19.91
C PRO A 88 25.07 -21.92 20.87
N ASP A 89 24.60 -22.87 21.68
CA ASP A 89 25.46 -23.73 22.51
C ASP A 89 24.93 -25.17 22.54
N GLN A 90 25.79 -26.13 22.20
CA GLN A 90 25.51 -27.58 22.23
C GLN A 90 24.18 -28.00 21.58
N GLY A 91 23.83 -27.41 20.43
CA GLY A 91 22.59 -27.73 19.71
C GLY A 91 21.33 -27.10 20.30
N MET A 92 21.50 -26.17 21.24
CA MET A 92 20.45 -25.33 21.81
C MET A 92 20.68 -23.87 21.39
N LEU A 93 19.61 -23.09 21.35
CA LEU A 93 19.62 -21.64 21.13
C LEU A 93 19.17 -20.94 22.41
N PHE A 94 19.89 -19.89 22.78
CA PHE A 94 19.64 -19.05 23.95
C PHE A 94 19.44 -17.60 23.52
N MET A 95 18.91 -16.78 24.44
CA MET A 95 18.91 -15.33 24.24
C MET A 95 20.34 -14.82 24.15
N GLY A 96 20.68 -14.16 23.04
CA GLY A 96 22.01 -13.60 22.81
C GLY A 96 22.17 -12.19 23.36
N PRO A 97 23.42 -11.71 23.51
CA PRO A 97 23.73 -10.43 24.14
C PRO A 97 23.10 -9.23 23.44
N GLU A 98 22.91 -9.27 22.12
CA GLU A 98 22.25 -8.16 21.40
C GLU A 98 20.75 -8.09 21.70
N ALA A 99 20.09 -9.24 21.86
CA ALA A 99 18.69 -9.27 22.28
C ALA A 99 18.52 -8.76 23.72
N GLU A 100 19.41 -9.12 24.64
CA GLU A 100 19.40 -8.59 26.01
C GLU A 100 19.65 -7.08 26.03
N ARG A 101 20.67 -6.61 25.29
CA ARG A 101 21.01 -5.18 25.20
C ARG A 101 19.84 -4.35 24.68
N LYS A 102 19.11 -4.88 23.69
CA LYS A 102 18.07 -4.15 22.98
C LYS A 102 16.70 -4.25 23.64
N TYR A 103 16.33 -5.42 24.14
CA TYR A 103 14.99 -5.71 24.65
C TYR A 103 14.97 -5.99 26.16
N GLY A 104 16.10 -6.36 26.77
CA GLY A 104 16.18 -6.82 28.16
C GLY A 104 15.89 -5.77 29.25
N GLY A 105 15.59 -4.51 28.88
CA GLY A 105 15.29 -3.41 29.80
C GLY A 105 14.11 -3.69 30.74
N ILE A 106 12.92 -3.17 30.45
CA ILE A 106 11.73 -3.42 31.29
C ILE A 106 11.20 -4.82 30.98
N HIS A 107 11.91 -5.86 31.41
CA HIS A 107 11.54 -7.28 31.28
C HIS A 107 11.07 -7.68 29.87
N TYR A 108 11.81 -7.31 28.82
CA TYR A 108 11.46 -7.67 27.43
C TYR A 108 10.09 -7.13 26.95
N ARG A 109 9.52 -6.13 27.63
CA ARG A 109 8.23 -5.52 27.27
C ARG A 109 8.16 -5.06 25.82
N ASP A 110 9.24 -4.49 25.30
CA ASP A 110 9.27 -3.95 23.93
C ASP A 110 9.26 -5.08 22.87
N LEU A 111 9.76 -6.27 23.22
CA LEU A 111 9.66 -7.50 22.41
C LEU A 111 8.25 -8.11 22.49
N MET A 112 7.58 -8.01 23.64
CA MET A 112 6.22 -8.53 23.85
C MET A 112 5.12 -7.67 23.25
N ALA A 113 5.37 -6.37 23.07
CA ALA A 113 4.43 -5.49 22.39
C ALA A 113 4.43 -5.81 20.89
N VAL A 114 3.46 -6.54 20.36
CA VAL A 114 3.20 -6.61 18.92
C VAL A 114 2.11 -5.58 18.63
N PHE A 115 2.39 -4.57 17.80
CA PHE A 115 1.35 -3.60 17.43
C PHE A 115 0.33 -4.31 16.53
N THR A 116 -0.91 -4.37 16.98
CA THR A 116 -2.04 -4.94 16.24
C THR A 116 -2.68 -3.94 15.26
N ALA A 117 -2.17 -2.72 15.19
CA ALA A 117 -2.66 -1.68 14.28
C ALA A 117 -1.76 -1.53 13.06
N ASP A 118 -2.36 -1.20 11.91
CA ASP A 118 -1.59 -0.86 10.71
C ASP A 118 -0.63 0.31 10.99
N PRO A 119 0.62 0.25 10.49
CA PRO A 119 1.56 1.33 10.69
C PRO A 119 0.98 2.62 10.08
N GLN A 120 0.87 3.65 10.90
CA GLN A 120 0.44 4.99 10.50
C GLN A 120 1.56 5.98 10.79
N VAL A 121 1.71 7.00 9.94
CA VAL A 121 2.61 8.13 10.20
C VAL A 121 1.80 9.30 10.75
N VAL A 122 2.14 9.74 11.95
CA VAL A 122 1.52 10.90 12.60
C VAL A 122 2.01 12.17 11.91
N ILE A 123 1.08 13.06 11.53
CA ILE A 123 1.38 14.32 10.86
C ILE A 123 1.35 15.46 11.89
N LEU A 124 2.42 16.25 11.91
CA LEU A 124 2.65 17.33 12.87
C LEU A 124 2.84 18.67 12.16
N HIS A 125 2.16 19.70 12.65
CA HIS A 125 2.48 21.10 12.36
C HIS A 125 3.12 21.71 13.62
N GLY A 126 4.43 21.96 13.57
CA GLY A 126 5.21 22.28 14.76
C GLY A 126 5.15 21.15 15.81
N ARG A 127 4.35 21.34 16.87
CA ARG A 127 4.12 20.35 17.95
C ARG A 127 2.69 19.81 17.97
N GLU A 128 1.82 20.35 17.13
CA GLU A 128 0.40 19.98 17.07
C GLU A 128 0.21 18.79 16.14
N GLU A 129 -0.46 17.75 16.63
CA GLU A 129 -0.89 16.62 15.81
C GLU A 129 -2.16 16.99 15.05
N ILE A 130 -2.09 16.93 13.72
CA ILE A 130 -3.20 17.26 12.83
C ILE A 130 -3.90 16.02 12.27
N GLY A 131 -3.33 14.83 12.44
CA GLY A 131 -3.88 13.56 11.99
C GLY A 131 -2.79 12.53 11.67
N SER A 132 -3.17 11.45 10.99
CA SER A 132 -2.25 10.40 10.56
C SER A 132 -2.52 9.94 9.12
N VAL A 133 -1.52 9.36 8.48
CA VAL A 133 -1.65 8.81 7.12
C VAL A 133 -0.99 7.45 6.96
N ASP A 134 -1.46 6.69 5.96
CA ASP A 134 -0.77 5.48 5.51
C ASP A 134 0.65 5.85 5.01
N PRO A 135 1.72 5.14 5.45
CA PRO A 135 3.09 5.36 5.02
C PRO A 135 3.28 5.43 3.50
N MET A 136 2.48 4.68 2.74
CA MET A 136 2.51 4.65 1.28
C MET A 136 2.21 6.02 0.65
N VAL A 137 1.45 6.88 1.32
CA VAL A 137 1.21 8.27 0.91
C VAL A 137 2.51 9.08 0.88
N LEU A 138 3.44 8.80 1.81
CA LEU A 138 4.71 9.48 1.93
C LEU A 138 5.83 8.85 1.08
N GLN A 139 5.66 7.58 0.68
CA GLN A 139 6.63 6.82 -0.12
C GLN A 139 6.41 6.97 -1.63
N ARG A 140 5.15 7.06 -2.09
CA ARG A 140 4.84 7.20 -3.52
C ARG A 140 5.54 8.40 -4.13
N LYS A 141 6.12 8.22 -5.32
CA LYS A 141 6.70 9.33 -6.08
C LYS A 141 5.62 10.34 -6.44
N VAL A 142 5.95 11.62 -6.30
CA VAL A 142 5.10 12.74 -6.68
C VAL A 142 5.91 13.67 -7.56
N ASP A 143 5.24 14.31 -8.51
CA ASP A 143 5.81 15.45 -9.19
C ASP A 143 5.71 16.66 -8.25
N GLY A 144 6.79 17.44 -8.13
CA GLY A 144 6.78 18.67 -7.34
C GLY A 144 6.64 18.47 -5.82
N PRO A 145 6.08 19.45 -5.08
CA PRO A 145 5.96 19.36 -3.63
C PRO A 145 4.92 18.30 -3.21
N ARG A 146 5.24 17.53 -2.16
CA ARG A 146 4.29 16.55 -1.58
C ARG A 146 3.24 17.28 -0.74
N LEU A 147 2.00 17.25 -1.21
CA LEU A 147 0.85 17.83 -0.51
C LEU A 147 -0.04 16.74 0.09
N LEU A 148 -0.49 16.97 1.33
CA LEU A 148 -1.49 16.18 2.05
C LEU A 148 -2.72 17.04 2.30
N THR A 149 -3.91 16.43 2.26
CA THR A 149 -5.15 17.08 2.72
C THR A 149 -5.58 16.43 4.03
N LEU A 150 -5.55 17.20 5.10
CA LEU A 150 -5.99 16.79 6.43
C LEU A 150 -6.87 17.89 7.02
N ASP A 151 -8.01 17.49 7.57
CA ASP A 151 -9.03 18.40 8.12
C ASP A 151 -9.45 19.51 7.13
N GLY A 152 -9.58 19.16 5.84
CA GLY A 152 -9.97 20.09 4.78
C GLY A 152 -8.93 21.17 4.44
N ARG A 153 -7.70 21.07 4.96
CA ARG A 153 -6.59 21.98 4.67
C ARG A 153 -5.48 21.25 3.94
N ALA A 154 -4.79 21.96 3.04
CA ALA A 154 -3.59 21.42 2.40
C ALA A 154 -2.32 21.73 3.20
N TRP A 155 -1.48 20.71 3.29
CA TRP A 155 -0.27 20.69 4.08
C TRP A 155 0.88 20.21 3.20
N GLN A 156 1.96 20.99 3.13
CA GLN A 156 3.16 20.56 2.42
C GLN A 156 4.07 19.79 3.36
N VAL A 157 4.44 18.57 2.98
CA VAL A 157 5.38 17.73 3.75
C VAL A 157 6.81 18.23 3.52
N ASN A 158 7.45 18.66 4.61
CA ASN A 158 8.83 19.15 4.58
C ASN A 158 9.83 18.10 5.03
N TYR A 159 9.46 17.28 6.01
CA TYR A 159 10.35 16.28 6.60
C TYR A 159 9.59 15.07 7.13
N VAL A 160 10.20 13.88 7.04
CA VAL A 160 9.65 12.63 7.56
C VAL A 160 10.69 11.96 8.45
N ASP A 161 10.37 11.82 9.74
CA ASP A 161 11.09 10.99 10.72
C ASP A 161 10.47 9.59 10.73
N TRP A 162 10.98 8.73 9.85
CA TRP A 162 10.53 7.34 9.73
C TRP A 162 10.76 6.51 10.99
N LYS A 163 11.79 6.82 11.78
CA LYS A 163 12.11 6.08 13.01
C LYS A 163 11.08 6.35 14.10
N ARG A 164 10.53 7.57 14.15
CA ARG A 164 9.49 7.96 15.10
C ARG A 164 8.07 7.91 14.53
N HIS A 165 7.91 7.42 13.30
CA HIS A 165 6.65 7.43 12.55
C HIS A 165 5.97 8.81 12.55
N ARG A 166 6.73 9.86 12.26
CA ARG A 166 6.25 11.25 12.24
C ARG A 166 6.61 11.96 10.95
N ALA A 167 5.72 12.80 10.44
CA ALA A 167 6.01 13.71 9.36
C ALA A 167 5.62 15.13 9.74
N TYR A 168 6.43 16.10 9.32
CA TYR A 168 6.29 17.51 9.66
C TYR A 168 5.85 18.29 8.43
N VAL A 169 4.82 19.10 8.62
CA VAL A 169 4.17 19.85 7.54
C VAL A 169 4.09 21.33 7.85
N GLU A 170 4.00 22.13 6.79
CA GLU A 170 3.66 23.55 6.85
C GLU A 170 2.37 23.81 6.05
N PRO A 171 1.57 24.82 6.40
CA PRO A 171 0.40 25.20 5.63
C PRO A 171 0.79 25.55 4.19
N SER A 172 0.05 25.02 3.22
CA SER A 172 0.28 25.35 1.81
C SER A 172 -0.92 26.11 1.25
N ALA A 173 -0.67 27.33 0.76
CA ALA A 173 -1.65 28.08 -0.03
C ALA A 173 -1.94 27.42 -1.39
N ASN A 174 -1.07 26.49 -1.81
CA ASN A 174 -1.18 25.76 -3.08
C ASN A 174 -2.28 24.70 -3.07
N ALA A 175 -3.08 24.58 -2.01
CA ALA A 175 -4.31 23.77 -1.98
C ALA A 175 -5.23 24.06 -3.17
N ALA A 176 -5.28 25.34 -3.58
CA ALA A 176 -6.14 25.85 -4.64
C ALA A 176 -5.49 25.78 -6.03
N ASP A 177 -4.18 25.52 -6.12
CA ASP A 177 -3.50 25.31 -7.38
C ASP A 177 -3.82 23.89 -7.85
N SER A 178 -4.82 23.76 -8.74
CA SER A 178 -5.22 22.51 -9.42
C SER A 178 -4.06 21.71 -10.04
N LYS A 179 -2.88 22.34 -10.20
CA LYS A 179 -1.64 21.69 -10.66
C LYS A 179 -1.09 20.66 -9.66
N TRP A 180 -1.37 20.80 -8.36
CA TRP A 180 -0.81 19.92 -7.33
C TRP A 180 -1.94 19.33 -6.47
N SER A 181 -2.45 18.17 -6.88
CA SER A 181 -3.46 17.44 -6.11
C SER A 181 -2.84 16.77 -4.88
N SER A 182 -3.52 16.85 -3.74
CA SER A 182 -3.13 16.10 -2.55
C SER A 182 -3.17 14.60 -2.80
N MET A 183 -2.21 13.87 -2.22
CA MET A 183 -2.20 12.41 -2.37
C MET A 183 -3.31 11.77 -1.53
N PRO A 184 -4.31 11.11 -2.15
CA PRO A 184 -5.36 10.44 -1.40
C PRO A 184 -4.77 9.26 -0.63
N GLN A 185 -5.40 8.91 0.49
CA GLN A 185 -5.13 7.65 1.17
C GLN A 185 -5.28 6.48 0.19
N PRO A 186 -4.46 5.42 0.29
CA PRO A 186 -4.62 4.23 -0.51
C PRO A 186 -6.02 3.65 -0.32
N GLU A 187 -6.70 3.38 -1.42
CA GLU A 187 -7.99 2.71 -1.43
C GLU A 187 -7.84 1.29 -1.94
N GLY A 188 -8.65 0.37 -1.43
CA GLY A 188 -8.77 -0.97 -1.98
C GLY A 188 -9.44 -0.97 -3.35
N TYR A 189 -9.27 -2.07 -4.08
CA TYR A 189 -9.85 -2.28 -5.39
C TYR A 189 -11.38 -2.09 -5.40
N ALA A 190 -12.09 -2.67 -4.42
CA ALA A 190 -13.55 -2.61 -4.37
C ALA A 190 -14.10 -1.18 -4.34
N LEU A 191 -13.48 -0.28 -3.56
CA LEU A 191 -13.90 1.12 -3.47
C LEU A 191 -13.55 1.92 -4.72
N SER A 192 -12.38 1.67 -5.29
CA SER A 192 -11.94 2.33 -6.53
C SER A 192 -12.82 1.93 -7.72
N ASP A 193 -13.13 0.64 -7.84
CA ASP A 193 -14.03 0.13 -8.88
C ASP A 193 -15.49 0.56 -8.63
N ALA A 194 -15.98 0.60 -7.39
CA ALA A 194 -17.30 1.16 -7.08
C ALA A 194 -17.42 2.62 -7.52
N THR A 195 -16.37 3.42 -7.32
CA THR A 195 -16.32 4.81 -7.81
C THR A 195 -16.40 4.85 -9.33
N ARG A 196 -15.65 3.98 -10.04
CA ARG A 196 -15.76 3.81 -11.50
C ARG A 196 -17.18 3.42 -11.92
N ARG A 197 -17.83 2.48 -11.23
CA ARG A 197 -19.22 2.05 -11.51
C ARG A 197 -20.21 3.20 -11.32
N VAL A 198 -20.04 4.05 -10.31
CA VAL A 198 -20.84 5.27 -10.13
C VAL A 198 -20.70 6.22 -11.33
N LEU A 199 -19.47 6.43 -11.81
CA LEU A 199 -19.19 7.24 -13.00
C LEU A 199 -19.78 6.63 -14.28
N LEU A 200 -19.84 5.30 -14.38
CA LEU A 200 -20.51 4.57 -15.46
C LEU A 200 -22.05 4.58 -15.36
N GLY A 201 -22.61 5.14 -14.29
CA GLY A 201 -24.07 5.33 -14.16
C GLY A 201 -24.71 4.64 -12.96
N ALA A 202 -23.98 3.80 -12.20
CA ALA A 202 -24.52 3.19 -11.00
C ALA A 202 -24.91 4.25 -9.96
N THR A 203 -26.01 4.00 -9.24
CA THR A 203 -26.47 4.87 -8.15
C THR A 203 -26.75 4.02 -6.92
N PRO A 204 -26.35 4.47 -5.72
CA PRO A 204 -26.51 3.68 -4.49
C PRO A 204 -27.99 3.52 -4.13
N ALA A 205 -28.46 2.28 -4.05
CA ALA A 205 -29.85 1.98 -3.72
C ALA A 205 -30.17 2.37 -2.27
N GLY A 206 -31.36 2.92 -2.03
CA GLY A 206 -31.80 3.32 -0.67
C GLY A 206 -31.08 4.54 -0.08
N VAL A 207 -30.23 5.23 -0.85
CA VAL A 207 -29.52 6.44 -0.42
C VAL A 207 -30.17 7.68 -1.02
N LEU A 208 -30.54 8.62 -0.16
CA LEU A 208 -31.11 9.90 -0.58
C LEU A 208 -30.00 10.88 -0.96
N LEU A 209 -29.93 11.24 -2.24
CA LEU A 209 -29.06 12.31 -2.72
C LEU A 209 -29.82 13.64 -2.77
N SER A 210 -29.24 14.67 -2.17
CA SER A 210 -29.78 16.04 -2.29
C SER A 210 -29.75 16.52 -3.75
N LYS A 211 -30.57 17.51 -4.11
CA LYS A 211 -30.59 18.09 -5.48
C LYS A 211 -29.20 18.54 -5.95
N ARG A 212 -28.44 19.22 -5.08
CA ARG A 212 -27.05 19.64 -5.38
C ARG A 212 -26.12 18.45 -5.64
N ALA A 213 -26.30 17.34 -4.93
CA ALA A 213 -25.50 16.14 -5.09
C ALA A 213 -25.81 15.44 -6.42
N LEU A 214 -27.08 15.37 -6.82
CA LEU A 214 -27.48 14.85 -8.13
C LEU A 214 -26.89 15.68 -9.28
N THR A 215 -27.04 17.01 -9.22
CA THR A 215 -26.45 17.91 -10.22
C THR A 215 -24.93 17.74 -10.31
N LYS A 216 -24.25 17.70 -9.15
CA LYS A 216 -22.80 17.51 -9.12
C LYS A 216 -22.37 16.13 -9.66
N LEU A 217 -23.12 15.07 -9.36
CA LEU A 217 -22.84 13.73 -9.90
C LEU A 217 -22.98 13.69 -11.42
N ASP A 218 -23.99 14.34 -11.99
CA ASP A 218 -24.18 14.43 -13.44
C ASP A 218 -23.07 15.26 -14.12
N GLU A 219 -22.58 16.32 -13.49
CA GLU A 219 -21.41 17.08 -13.94
C GLU A 219 -20.16 16.19 -13.97
N LEU A 220 -19.89 15.47 -12.89
CA LEU A 220 -18.70 14.61 -12.77
C LEU A 220 -18.73 13.43 -13.73
N ARG A 221 -19.90 12.84 -13.98
CA ARG A 221 -20.06 11.81 -15.01
C ARG A 221 -19.68 12.31 -16.40
N LYS A 222 -20.03 13.56 -16.72
CA LYS A 222 -19.62 14.20 -17.99
C LYS A 222 -18.13 14.50 -18.01
N GLU A 223 -17.58 15.03 -16.91
CA GLU A 223 -16.16 15.34 -16.81
C GLU A 223 -15.29 14.08 -16.97
N TYR A 224 -15.66 12.99 -16.29
CA TYR A 224 -14.89 11.75 -16.29
C TYR A 224 -15.29 10.77 -17.40
N SER A 225 -16.20 11.12 -18.31
CA SER A 225 -16.72 10.20 -19.32
C SER A 225 -15.65 9.59 -20.23
N HIS A 226 -14.53 10.30 -20.43
CA HIS A 226 -13.40 9.85 -21.24
C HIS A 226 -12.36 9.04 -20.43
N ARG A 227 -12.58 8.85 -19.12
CA ARG A 227 -11.67 8.19 -18.17
C ARG A 227 -12.22 6.85 -17.66
N VAL A 228 -13.45 6.51 -18.07
CA VAL A 228 -14.15 5.28 -17.71
C VAL A 228 -14.79 4.70 -18.96
N LEU A 229 -14.72 3.38 -19.12
CA LEU A 229 -15.39 2.65 -20.20
C LEU A 229 -15.81 1.30 -19.65
N ASP A 230 -17.05 0.88 -19.89
CA ASP A 230 -17.53 -0.41 -19.39
C ASP A 230 -16.68 -1.58 -19.94
N GLY A 231 -16.39 -2.55 -19.08
CA GLY A 231 -15.52 -3.69 -19.39
C GLY A 231 -14.03 -3.39 -19.66
N SER A 232 -13.61 -2.14 -19.83
CA SER A 232 -12.23 -1.78 -20.21
C SER A 232 -11.56 -0.82 -19.23
N THR A 233 -10.23 -0.78 -19.27
CA THR A 233 -9.42 0.34 -18.76
C THR A 233 -9.14 1.33 -19.89
N VAL A 234 -8.86 2.59 -19.56
CA VAL A 234 -8.77 3.65 -20.57
C VAL A 234 -7.41 4.32 -20.56
N LEU A 235 -6.84 4.49 -21.76
CA LEU A 235 -5.65 5.28 -21.99
C LEU A 235 -6.05 6.68 -22.46
N VAL A 236 -5.69 7.71 -21.69
CA VAL A 236 -6.09 9.10 -21.91
C VAL A 236 -4.86 10.00 -21.99
N ARG A 237 -4.81 10.85 -23.02
CA ARG A 237 -3.85 11.96 -23.07
C ARG A 237 -4.46 13.20 -22.42
N GLU A 238 -3.86 13.66 -21.33
CA GLU A 238 -4.26 14.88 -20.64
C GLU A 238 -3.86 16.13 -21.44
N PRO A 239 -4.54 17.29 -21.22
CA PRO A 239 -4.20 18.56 -21.88
C PRO A 239 -2.75 19.03 -21.67
N ASN A 240 -2.11 18.60 -20.58
CA ASN A 240 -0.70 18.87 -20.27
C ASN A 240 0.28 17.98 -21.07
N GLY A 241 -0.23 17.13 -21.98
CA GLY A 241 0.54 16.21 -22.80
C GLY A 241 0.86 14.87 -22.15
N ARG A 242 0.63 14.73 -20.84
CA ARG A 242 0.89 13.49 -20.08
C ARG A 242 -0.11 12.41 -20.48
N LEU A 243 0.37 11.18 -20.53
CA LEU A 243 -0.45 10.02 -20.83
C LEU A 243 -0.76 9.28 -19.53
N ARG A 244 -2.06 9.04 -19.28
CA ARG A 244 -2.55 8.37 -18.08
C ARG A 244 -3.32 7.11 -18.47
N TRP A 245 -3.00 6.03 -17.79
CA TRP A 245 -3.79 4.81 -17.84
C TRP A 245 -4.74 4.77 -16.64
N TRP A 246 -6.04 4.93 -16.90
CA TRP A 246 -7.11 4.93 -15.91
C TRP A 246 -7.55 3.50 -15.61
N THR A 247 -7.06 2.98 -14.49
CA THR A 247 -7.24 1.60 -14.03
C THR A 247 -8.40 1.43 -13.05
N TRP A 248 -8.61 2.44 -12.19
CA TRP A 248 -9.53 2.37 -11.05
C TRP A 248 -9.26 1.16 -10.13
N ALA A 249 -7.98 0.82 -9.97
CA ALA A 249 -7.55 -0.40 -9.29
C ALA A 249 -7.40 -0.26 -7.76
N GLY A 250 -7.32 0.97 -7.25
CA GLY A 250 -6.73 1.23 -5.93
C GLY A 250 -5.21 1.34 -6.00
N ALA A 251 -4.61 2.04 -5.04
CA ALA A 251 -3.19 2.38 -5.15
C ALA A 251 -2.25 1.19 -4.95
N ARG A 252 -2.62 0.20 -4.11
CA ARG A 252 -1.80 -1.02 -3.90
C ARG A 252 -1.79 -1.92 -5.13
N ALA A 253 -2.94 -2.06 -5.80
CA ALA A 253 -3.02 -2.79 -7.07
C ALA A 253 -2.26 -2.07 -8.19
N ASN A 254 -2.36 -0.73 -8.27
CA ASN A 254 -1.56 0.04 -9.21
C ASN A 254 -0.06 -0.05 -8.93
N ALA A 255 0.36 -0.19 -7.67
CA ALA A 255 1.76 -0.42 -7.33
C ALA A 255 2.28 -1.76 -7.89
N VAL A 256 1.47 -2.82 -7.80
CA VAL A 256 1.78 -4.14 -8.39
C VAL A 256 1.83 -4.05 -9.92
N LEU A 257 0.88 -3.35 -10.56
CA LEU A 257 0.89 -3.15 -12.01
C LEU A 257 2.11 -2.36 -12.49
N VAL A 258 2.55 -1.35 -11.73
CA VAL A 258 3.80 -0.61 -12.00
C VAL A 258 5.02 -1.54 -11.85
N ALA A 259 5.04 -2.41 -10.84
CA ALA A 259 6.11 -3.41 -10.71
C ALA A 259 6.14 -4.37 -11.90
N GLY A 260 4.98 -4.86 -12.35
CA GLY A 260 4.87 -5.67 -13.56
C GLY A 260 5.37 -4.97 -14.81
N LEU A 261 4.96 -3.71 -15.03
CA LEU A 261 5.45 -2.90 -16.14
C LEU A 261 6.96 -2.68 -16.08
N LEU A 262 7.55 -2.50 -14.90
CA LEU A 262 9.00 -2.39 -14.75
C LEU A 262 9.75 -3.68 -15.14
N ASP A 263 9.15 -4.85 -14.90
CA ASP A 263 9.75 -6.14 -15.25
C ASP A 263 9.65 -6.42 -16.76
N VAL A 264 8.48 -6.19 -17.37
CA VAL A 264 8.21 -6.66 -18.75
C VAL A 264 8.33 -5.57 -19.83
N ALA A 265 8.07 -4.30 -19.50
CA ALA A 265 8.01 -3.20 -20.47
C ALA A 265 8.34 -1.84 -19.81
N PRO A 266 9.52 -1.67 -19.19
CA PRO A 266 9.86 -0.49 -18.40
C PRO A 266 9.84 0.82 -19.20
N GLU A 267 10.00 0.75 -20.52
CA GLU A 267 9.96 1.87 -21.44
C GLU A 267 8.57 2.53 -21.59
N LEU A 268 7.50 1.85 -21.16
CA LEU A 268 6.14 2.39 -21.16
C LEU A 268 5.88 3.35 -20.00
N LEU A 269 6.67 3.26 -18.93
CA LEU A 269 6.53 4.12 -17.76
C LEU A 269 7.26 5.44 -17.99
N ASP A 270 6.68 6.54 -17.49
CA ASP A 270 7.39 7.81 -17.42
C ASP A 270 8.45 7.81 -16.29
N GLU A 271 9.31 8.84 -16.25
CA GLU A 271 10.36 8.96 -15.23
C GLU A 271 9.81 9.04 -13.80
N SER A 272 8.62 9.65 -13.64
CA SER A 272 7.97 9.83 -12.35
C SER A 272 7.46 8.50 -11.79
N ARG A 273 7.04 7.57 -12.67
CA ARG A 273 6.35 6.32 -12.34
C ARG A 273 5.18 6.56 -11.38
N ALA A 274 4.54 7.73 -11.50
CA ALA A 274 3.53 8.17 -10.56
C ALA A 274 2.25 7.35 -10.74
N TYR A 275 1.63 6.97 -9.62
CA TYR A 275 0.35 6.28 -9.60
C TYR A 275 -0.47 6.72 -8.38
N ASN A 276 -1.79 6.62 -8.50
CA ASN A 276 -2.73 6.85 -7.40
C ASN A 276 -3.81 5.76 -7.38
N ASN A 277 -4.95 5.98 -6.70
CA ASN A 277 -6.02 4.99 -6.65
C ASN A 277 -6.67 4.72 -8.02
N TRP A 278 -6.61 5.68 -8.95
CA TRP A 278 -7.41 5.66 -10.19
C TRP A 278 -6.58 5.49 -11.45
N GLN A 279 -5.31 5.89 -11.44
CA GLN A 279 -4.47 5.90 -12.65
C GLN A 279 -2.98 5.64 -12.40
N ILE A 280 -2.31 5.30 -13.49
CA ILE A 280 -0.85 5.17 -13.63
C ILE A 280 -0.36 6.14 -14.73
N GLY A 281 0.76 6.84 -14.47
CA GLY A 281 1.47 7.67 -15.44
C GLY A 281 2.32 6.86 -16.42
N LEU A 282 2.20 7.17 -17.70
CA LEU A 282 2.91 6.48 -18.79
C LEU A 282 3.68 7.48 -19.64
N ARG A 283 4.69 6.97 -20.36
CA ARG A 283 5.46 7.73 -21.33
C ARG A 283 4.53 8.22 -22.45
N GLY A 284 4.74 9.45 -22.91
CA GLY A 284 3.82 10.15 -23.80
C GLY A 284 3.60 9.51 -25.17
N ASP A 285 4.44 8.60 -25.61
CA ASP A 285 4.37 7.83 -26.86
C ASP A 285 3.88 6.38 -26.66
N THR A 286 3.50 5.99 -25.44
CA THR A 286 2.90 4.67 -25.19
C THR A 286 1.59 4.53 -25.96
N THR A 287 1.41 3.36 -26.59
CA THR A 287 0.24 3.06 -27.42
C THR A 287 -0.63 2.00 -26.77
N THR A 288 -1.92 1.99 -27.11
CA THR A 288 -2.86 0.97 -26.64
C THR A 288 -2.40 -0.47 -26.96
N PRO A 289 -1.89 -0.79 -28.17
CA PRO A 289 -1.39 -2.14 -28.45
C PRO A 289 -0.17 -2.53 -27.61
N ALA A 290 0.76 -1.60 -27.36
CA ALA A 290 1.95 -1.87 -26.55
C ALA A 290 1.57 -2.14 -25.09
N LEU A 291 0.68 -1.33 -24.52
CA LEU A 291 0.19 -1.55 -23.16
C LEU A 291 -0.60 -2.85 -23.04
N ALA A 292 -1.44 -3.18 -24.03
CA ALA A 292 -2.19 -4.44 -24.05
C ALA A 292 -1.29 -5.68 -24.15
N GLU A 293 -0.17 -5.60 -24.87
CA GLU A 293 0.84 -6.66 -24.90
C GLU A 293 1.53 -6.82 -23.54
N ALA A 294 1.95 -5.73 -22.90
CA ALA A 294 2.51 -5.77 -21.56
C ALA A 294 1.53 -6.39 -20.55
N MET A 295 0.24 -6.04 -20.64
CA MET A 295 -0.79 -6.63 -19.77
C MET A 295 -0.96 -8.14 -19.95
N ARG A 296 -0.85 -8.67 -21.18
CA ARG A 296 -0.90 -10.13 -21.40
C ARG A 296 0.22 -10.85 -20.65
N GLN A 297 1.43 -10.29 -20.67
CA GLN A 297 2.59 -10.86 -19.95
C GLN A 297 2.41 -10.75 -18.44
N ILE A 298 1.92 -9.61 -17.96
CA ILE A 298 1.63 -9.39 -16.54
C ILE A 298 0.53 -10.34 -16.03
N VAL A 299 -0.49 -10.63 -16.82
CA VAL A 299 -1.54 -11.62 -16.46
C VAL A 299 -0.94 -13.01 -16.25
N LEU A 300 0.02 -13.43 -17.08
CA LEU A 300 0.71 -14.71 -16.90
C LEU A 300 1.55 -14.70 -15.62
N LEU A 301 2.33 -13.64 -15.38
CA LEU A 301 3.12 -13.50 -14.16
C LEU A 301 2.26 -13.47 -12.90
N LEU A 302 1.10 -12.80 -12.92
CA LEU A 302 0.17 -12.79 -11.78
C LEU A 302 -0.47 -14.15 -11.52
N LYS A 303 -0.54 -15.05 -12.50
CA LYS A 303 -1.09 -16.41 -12.34
C LYS A 303 -0.05 -17.38 -11.81
N ASP A 304 1.16 -17.31 -12.34
CA ASP A 304 2.19 -18.32 -12.08
C ASP A 304 3.20 -17.88 -11.00
N GLU A 305 3.50 -16.59 -10.93
CA GLU A 305 4.59 -16.01 -10.14
C GLU A 305 4.16 -14.69 -9.47
N ALA A 306 2.94 -14.58 -8.94
CA ALA A 306 2.44 -13.33 -8.35
C ALA A 306 3.41 -12.68 -7.33
N PRO A 307 4.07 -13.44 -6.43
CA PRO A 307 5.06 -12.89 -5.49
C PRO A 307 6.31 -12.30 -6.15
N ARG A 308 6.52 -12.45 -7.46
CA ARG A 308 7.59 -11.76 -8.20
C ARG A 308 7.23 -10.29 -8.48
N LEU A 309 5.93 -9.98 -8.57
CA LEU A 309 5.45 -8.64 -8.87
C LEU A 309 5.24 -7.85 -7.59
N LEU A 310 6.35 -7.43 -6.99
CA LEU A 310 6.35 -6.68 -5.74
C LEU A 310 6.65 -5.20 -5.98
N PRO A 311 5.87 -4.30 -5.38
CA PRO A 311 6.16 -2.87 -5.38
C PRO A 311 7.57 -2.57 -4.86
N GLN A 312 8.23 -1.57 -5.45
CA GLN A 312 9.50 -1.11 -4.93
C GLN A 312 9.32 -0.47 -3.54
N VAL A 313 10.15 -0.92 -2.60
CA VAL A 313 10.20 -0.41 -1.23
C VAL A 313 11.45 0.47 -1.09
N ASP A 314 11.28 1.69 -0.59
CA ASP A 314 12.40 2.57 -0.21
C ASP A 314 13.02 2.09 1.11
N ASP A 315 14.35 2.12 1.25
CA ASP A 315 15.05 1.81 2.52
C ASP A 315 14.48 2.59 3.72
N ARG A 316 13.94 3.79 3.47
CA ARG A 316 13.27 4.60 4.49
C ARG A 316 11.99 3.96 5.01
N ALA A 317 11.26 3.27 4.13
CA ALA A 317 10.04 2.55 4.45
C ALA A 317 10.31 1.36 5.38
N LEU A 318 11.46 0.68 5.22
CA LEU A 318 11.88 -0.43 6.10
C LEU A 318 11.94 -0.01 7.57
N ARG A 319 12.28 1.24 7.86
CA ARG A 319 12.33 1.79 9.23
C ARG A 319 10.96 1.86 9.89
N THR A 320 9.88 1.72 9.12
CA THR A 320 8.52 1.65 9.65
C THR A 320 8.12 0.25 10.10
N LEU A 321 8.79 -0.79 9.59
CA LEU A 321 8.52 -2.17 9.94
C LEU A 321 9.09 -2.44 11.34
N LYS A 322 8.21 -2.78 12.28
CA LYS A 322 8.64 -3.18 13.62
C LYS A 322 9.48 -4.45 13.51
N PHE A 323 10.58 -4.53 14.26
CA PHE A 323 11.49 -5.67 14.26
C PHE A 323 12.18 -5.93 12.92
N ALA A 324 12.27 -4.95 12.02
CA ALA A 324 13.00 -5.08 10.76
C ALA A 324 14.47 -5.51 10.97
N GLU A 325 15.07 -5.11 12.09
CA GLU A 325 16.41 -5.52 12.52
C GLU A 325 16.57 -7.03 12.76
N LEU A 326 15.47 -7.73 13.03
CA LEU A 326 15.45 -9.16 13.32
C LEU A 326 15.40 -9.99 12.03
N LEU A 327 15.43 -9.32 10.88
CA LEU A 327 15.38 -9.93 9.57
C LEU A 327 16.63 -9.60 8.75
N PRO A 328 17.07 -10.52 7.88
CA PRO A 328 17.88 -10.17 6.73
C PRO A 328 17.24 -9.02 5.94
N ALA A 329 18.07 -8.15 5.37
CA ALA A 329 17.59 -6.97 4.65
C ALA A 329 16.62 -7.32 3.51
N LEU A 330 16.89 -8.40 2.77
CA LEU A 330 16.02 -8.86 1.67
C LEU A 330 14.64 -9.32 2.18
N LEU A 331 14.58 -10.05 3.30
CA LEU A 331 13.32 -10.49 3.90
C LEU A 331 12.51 -9.33 4.50
N ALA A 332 13.19 -8.30 5.03
CA ALA A 332 12.51 -7.08 5.48
C ALA A 332 11.88 -6.32 4.31
N VAL A 333 12.59 -6.23 3.17
CA VAL A 333 12.09 -5.62 1.93
C VAL A 333 10.91 -6.39 1.37
N SER A 334 11.00 -7.71 1.22
CA SER A 334 9.90 -8.53 0.69
C SER A 334 8.66 -8.43 1.57
N THR A 335 8.81 -8.52 2.90
CA THR A 335 7.70 -8.36 3.87
C THR A 335 6.92 -7.06 3.64
N LEU A 336 7.63 -5.94 3.48
CA LEU A 336 6.98 -4.64 3.31
C LEU A 336 6.38 -4.48 1.91
N ALA A 337 7.02 -5.03 0.89
CA ALA A 337 6.54 -5.00 -0.48
C ALA A 337 5.25 -5.82 -0.63
N GLU A 338 5.21 -7.02 -0.06
CA GLU A 338 4.03 -7.88 -0.04
C GLU A 338 2.87 -7.23 0.72
N ARG A 339 3.13 -6.67 1.91
CA ARG A 339 2.11 -5.91 2.63
C ARG A 339 1.54 -4.77 1.80
N SER A 340 2.35 -4.16 0.94
CA SER A 340 1.95 -3.03 0.07
C SER A 340 1.28 -3.46 -1.23
N SER A 341 1.09 -4.76 -1.43
CA SER A 341 0.56 -5.33 -2.66
C SER A 341 -0.94 -5.64 -2.58
N ASP A 342 -1.62 -5.48 -3.71
CA ASP A 342 -2.95 -6.05 -3.95
C ASP A 342 -2.92 -6.78 -5.30
N HIS A 343 -2.39 -8.01 -5.29
CA HIS A 343 -2.27 -8.86 -6.48
C HIS A 343 -3.64 -9.25 -7.05
N ALA A 344 -4.65 -9.42 -6.21
CA ALA A 344 -6.00 -9.76 -6.64
C ALA A 344 -6.64 -8.60 -7.42
N GLY A 345 -6.56 -7.37 -6.89
CA GLY A 345 -6.99 -6.16 -7.59
C GLY A 345 -6.19 -5.91 -8.86
N ALA A 346 -4.88 -6.14 -8.84
CA ALA A 346 -4.03 -6.02 -10.02
C ALA A 346 -4.44 -7.02 -11.11
N SER A 347 -4.70 -8.28 -10.74
CA SER A 347 -5.16 -9.32 -11.65
C SER A 347 -6.52 -8.97 -12.28
N ALA A 348 -7.48 -8.53 -11.47
CA ALA A 348 -8.81 -8.13 -11.95
C ALA A 348 -8.75 -6.96 -12.97
N VAL A 349 -7.77 -6.08 -12.86
CA VAL A 349 -7.56 -4.96 -13.78
C VAL A 349 -6.75 -5.38 -15.02
N ALA A 350 -5.70 -6.19 -14.84
CA ALA A 350 -4.84 -6.63 -15.94
C ALA A 350 -5.58 -7.49 -16.97
N GLU A 351 -6.64 -8.20 -16.55
CA GLU A 351 -7.50 -8.98 -17.45
C GLU A 351 -8.47 -8.11 -18.27
N ARG A 352 -8.66 -6.83 -17.93
CA ARG A 352 -9.53 -5.92 -18.69
C ARG A 352 -8.83 -5.45 -19.97
N PRO A 353 -9.53 -5.40 -21.12
CA PRO A 353 -9.00 -4.77 -22.31
C PRO A 353 -8.61 -3.31 -22.07
N VAL A 354 -7.59 -2.85 -22.80
CA VAL A 354 -7.19 -1.45 -22.83
C VAL A 354 -7.84 -0.78 -24.04
N ALA A 355 -8.56 0.31 -23.80
CA ALA A 355 -9.16 1.13 -24.85
C ALA A 355 -8.53 2.53 -24.85
N SER A 356 -8.49 3.17 -26.02
CA SER A 356 -8.29 4.61 -26.15
C SER A 356 -9.64 5.27 -26.40
N VAL A 357 -9.93 6.36 -25.69
CA VAL A 357 -11.17 7.15 -25.85
C VAL A 357 -10.87 8.50 -26.49
#